data_AF-A0A520NZS5-F1
#
_entry.id   AF-A0A520NZS5-F1
#
_cell.length_a   1.000
_cell.length_b   1.000
_cell.length_c   1.000
_cell.angle_alpha   90.00
_cell.angle_beta   90.00
_cell.angle_gamma   90.00
#
_symmetry.space_group_name_H-M   'P 1'
#
loop_
_entity.id
_entity.type
_entity.pdbx_description
1 polymer ?
#
loop_
_entity_poly.entity_id
_entity_poly.type
_entity_poly.pdbx_seq_one_letter_code
_entity_poly.pdbx_strand_id
1 'polypeptide(L)'
;MNVIRTLLAAACVALLATPVLAAGVGKDAPARQWAHSGLFGTFDRAALLRGARVYMEVCSACHGLRLVAYRNLMEIGFSENEVKTIAAEKEVPAEPNDEGEVELRPALPADKFVSPFDNENAARAANGGAYPPDLSLIVKARPGGADYLHALLTGYKDEAPAGVTVPEGMNYNEYFAGNMIAMAAPLSEEAVEYADGTKATVEQMSEDVSVFLAWAAEPELEERKRMGIKVILFLLILTGLLYVVKRRIWADVH
;
A
#
# COMPACT_ATOMS: atom_id res chain seq x y z
N MET A 1 67.97 -4.76 6.94
CA MET A 1 67.42 -4.25 5.66
C MET A 1 66.31 -5.20 5.23
N ASN A 2 65.04 -4.85 5.52
CA ASN A 2 63.77 -5.52 5.10
C ASN A 2 62.62 -5.47 6.13
N VAL A 3 62.52 -4.43 6.98
CA VAL A 3 61.34 -4.25 7.87
C VAL A 3 60.74 -2.83 7.80
N ILE A 4 61.34 -1.93 7.00
CA ILE A 4 60.95 -0.51 6.97
C ILE A 4 60.02 -0.16 5.78
N ARG A 5 59.79 -1.10 4.85
CA ARG A 5 58.96 -0.85 3.65
C ARG A 5 57.48 -1.23 3.77
N THR A 6 57.07 -1.89 4.84
CA THR A 6 55.68 -2.37 5.02
C THR A 6 54.80 -1.48 5.90
N LEU A 7 55.28 -0.31 6.34
CA LEU A 7 54.51 0.62 7.19
C LEU A 7 53.97 1.86 6.47
N LEU A 8 54.26 2.04 5.17
CA LEU A 8 53.78 3.20 4.40
C LEU A 8 52.56 2.93 3.50
N ALA A 9 52.05 1.70 3.45
CA ALA A 9 50.84 1.37 2.68
C ALA A 9 49.53 1.42 3.50
N ALA A 10 49.61 1.66 4.81
CA ALA A 10 48.44 1.68 5.70
C ALA A 10 47.97 3.09 6.11
N ALA A 11 48.62 4.16 5.64
CA ALA A 11 48.37 5.53 6.09
C ALA A 11 47.59 6.41 5.10
N CYS A 12 47.06 5.86 4.00
CA CYS A 12 46.35 6.63 2.96
C CYS A 12 44.90 6.18 2.69
N VAL A 13 44.22 5.57 3.67
CA VAL A 13 42.76 5.28 3.58
C VAL A 13 42.01 5.84 4.79
N ALA A 14 42.40 7.03 5.26
CA ALA A 14 41.75 7.69 6.40
C ALA A 14 41.15 9.07 6.07
N LEU A 15 41.24 9.56 4.83
CA LEU A 15 40.63 10.83 4.44
C LEU A 15 39.71 10.61 3.23
N LEU A 16 38.41 10.67 3.52
CA LEU A 16 37.23 10.98 2.71
C LEU A 16 36.04 10.11 3.13
N ALA A 17 35.83 9.95 4.45
CA ALA A 17 34.47 9.79 4.95
C ALA A 17 33.87 11.19 5.00
N THR A 18 33.47 11.72 3.84
CA THR A 18 32.38 12.68 3.85
C THR A 18 31.22 11.98 4.56
N PRO A 19 30.51 12.63 5.50
CA PRO A 19 29.20 12.13 5.84
C PRO A 19 28.45 12.16 4.52
N VAL A 20 28.19 10.98 3.95
CA VAL A 20 27.07 10.84 3.05
C VAL A 20 25.91 11.32 3.89
N LEU A 21 25.46 12.55 3.62
CA LEU A 21 24.14 13.00 4.02
C LEU A 21 23.22 11.94 3.44
N ALA A 22 22.88 10.93 4.24
CA ALA A 22 21.76 10.09 3.96
C ALA A 22 20.62 11.08 3.70
N ALA A 23 20.05 11.05 2.49
CA ALA A 23 18.80 11.73 2.23
C ALA A 23 17.90 11.40 3.44
N GLY A 24 17.50 12.42 4.18
CA GLY A 24 16.97 12.25 5.53
C GLY A 24 15.92 11.15 5.56
N VAL A 25 16.02 10.23 6.52
CA VAL A 25 14.93 9.28 6.75
C VAL A 25 13.71 10.14 7.10
N GLY A 26 12.61 9.98 6.36
CA GLY A 26 11.36 10.68 6.65
C GLY A 26 10.95 10.43 8.11
N LYS A 27 10.11 11.29 8.67
CA LYS A 27 9.61 11.09 10.03
C LYS A 27 8.93 9.72 10.12
N ASP A 28 9.13 9.02 11.24
CA ASP A 28 8.40 7.77 11.49
C ASP A 28 6.89 8.05 11.55
N ALA A 29 6.11 7.26 10.81
CA ALA A 29 4.67 7.33 10.85
C ALA A 29 4.16 6.94 12.25
N PRO A 30 3.27 7.72 12.88
CA PRO A 30 2.68 7.36 14.16
C PRO A 30 1.89 6.06 14.03
N ALA A 31 2.08 5.15 14.98
CA ALA A 31 1.29 3.93 15.02
C ALA A 31 -0.19 4.25 15.25
N ARG A 32 -1.10 3.68 14.44
CA ARG A 32 -2.55 3.81 14.63
C ARG A 32 -3.18 2.47 15.03
N GLN A 33 -4.32 2.57 15.70
CA GLN A 33 -5.14 1.42 16.02
C GLN A 33 -6.23 1.26 14.96
N TRP A 34 -6.02 0.35 14.01
CA TRP A 34 -7.01 0.06 12.97
C TRP A 34 -8.02 -0.97 13.45
N ALA A 35 -9.24 -0.93 12.91
CA ALA A 35 -10.26 -1.95 13.17
C ALA A 35 -9.76 -3.37 12.84
N HIS A 36 -8.95 -3.49 11.78
CA HIS A 36 -8.36 -4.74 11.32
C HIS A 36 -7.02 -5.06 12.01
N SER A 37 -6.60 -4.32 13.04
CA SER A 37 -5.39 -4.63 13.81
C SER A 37 -5.62 -5.77 14.81
N GLY A 38 -4.54 -6.34 15.34
CA GLY A 38 -4.59 -7.39 16.36
C GLY A 38 -5.05 -8.76 15.86
N LEU A 39 -5.15 -9.72 16.78
CA LEU A 39 -5.42 -11.13 16.45
C LEU A 39 -6.85 -11.39 15.96
N PHE A 40 -7.82 -10.58 16.41
CA PHE A 40 -9.25 -10.78 16.14
C PHE A 40 -9.87 -9.66 15.29
N GLY A 41 -9.11 -8.61 14.95
CA GLY A 41 -9.64 -7.49 14.17
C GLY A 41 -9.97 -7.85 12.73
N THR A 42 -11.04 -7.24 12.21
CA THR A 42 -11.58 -7.39 10.86
C THR A 42 -11.62 -6.03 10.16
N PHE A 43 -11.78 -6.02 8.84
CA PHE A 43 -11.95 -4.76 8.13
C PHE A 43 -13.32 -4.13 8.45
N ASP A 44 -13.32 -2.81 8.63
CA ASP A 44 -14.55 -2.02 8.67
C ASP A 44 -15.13 -1.94 7.24
N ARG A 45 -16.32 -2.50 7.05
CA ARG A 45 -16.97 -2.55 5.73
C ARG A 45 -17.36 -1.17 5.21
N ALA A 46 -17.81 -0.25 6.07
CA ALA A 46 -18.15 1.10 5.64
C ALA A 46 -16.90 1.86 5.20
N ALA A 47 -15.79 1.73 5.94
CA ALA A 47 -14.50 2.31 5.56
C ALA A 47 -13.96 1.72 4.24
N LEU A 48 -14.15 0.42 3.98
CA LEU A 48 -13.77 -0.20 2.71
C LEU A 48 -14.52 0.38 1.51
N LEU A 49 -15.85 0.54 1.62
CA LEU A 49 -16.67 1.12 0.55
C LEU A 49 -16.28 2.57 0.27
N ARG A 50 -16.12 3.38 1.34
CA ARG A 50 -15.65 4.77 1.23
C ARG A 50 -14.24 4.86 0.66
N GLY A 51 -13.33 3.97 1.08
CA GLY A 51 -11.95 3.94 0.60
C GLY A 51 -11.83 3.55 -0.87
N ALA A 52 -12.66 2.61 -1.32
CA ALA A 52 -12.78 2.27 -2.74
C ALA A 52 -13.24 3.47 -3.55
N ARG A 53 -14.20 4.27 -3.05
CA ARG A 53 -14.64 5.51 -3.68
C ARG A 53 -13.50 6.52 -3.81
N VAL A 54 -12.76 6.79 -2.73
CA VAL A 54 -11.59 7.68 -2.75
C VAL A 54 -10.56 7.21 -3.79
N TYR A 55 -10.26 5.91 -3.83
CA TYR A 55 -9.35 5.37 -4.84
C TYR A 55 -9.87 5.64 -6.26
N MET A 56 -11.13 5.34 -6.54
CA MET A 56 -11.71 5.47 -7.89
C MET A 56 -11.77 6.92 -8.35
N GLU A 57 -12.16 7.86 -7.48
CA GLU A 57 -12.35 9.26 -7.87
C GLU A 57 -11.07 10.10 -7.86
N VAL A 58 -10.11 9.74 -7.01
CA VAL A 58 -8.89 10.52 -6.81
C VAL A 58 -7.67 9.78 -7.36
N CYS A 59 -7.41 8.58 -6.84
CA CYS A 59 -6.13 7.91 -7.06
C CYS A 59 -6.04 7.25 -8.44
N SER A 60 -7.15 6.76 -9.00
CA SER A 60 -7.18 5.95 -10.23
C SER A 60 -6.75 6.71 -11.48
N ALA A 61 -6.70 8.05 -11.42
CA ALA A 61 -6.20 8.90 -12.49
C ALA A 61 -4.67 8.77 -12.68
N CYS A 62 -3.92 8.41 -11.63
CA CYS A 62 -2.45 8.34 -11.68
C CYS A 62 -1.90 6.97 -11.26
N HIS A 63 -2.61 6.25 -10.40
CA HIS A 63 -2.17 4.98 -9.84
C HIS A 63 -2.96 3.79 -10.41
N GLY A 64 -2.24 2.70 -10.67
CA GLY A 64 -2.85 1.41 -10.99
C GLY A 64 -3.24 0.61 -9.75
N LEU A 65 -4.15 -0.34 -9.94
CA LEU A 65 -4.55 -1.38 -8.98
C LEU A 65 -4.61 -2.75 -9.69
N ARG A 66 -3.55 -3.08 -10.42
CA ARG A 66 -3.51 -4.13 -11.45
C ARG A 66 -3.71 -5.57 -10.93
N LEU A 67 -3.66 -5.80 -9.62
CA LEU A 67 -3.87 -7.13 -9.03
C LEU A 67 -5.31 -7.31 -8.52
N VAL A 68 -6.14 -6.28 -8.56
CA VAL A 68 -7.54 -6.33 -8.14
C VAL A 68 -8.44 -6.33 -9.37
N ALA A 69 -9.40 -7.25 -9.40
CA ALA A 69 -10.48 -7.27 -10.38
C ALA A 69 -11.71 -6.53 -9.86
N TYR A 70 -12.52 -5.96 -10.75
CA TYR A 70 -13.74 -5.26 -10.34
C TYR A 70 -14.67 -6.15 -9.52
N ARG A 71 -14.77 -7.44 -9.85
CA ARG A 71 -15.54 -8.45 -9.08
C ARG A 71 -15.11 -8.56 -7.62
N ASN A 72 -13.86 -8.24 -7.28
CA ASN A 72 -13.40 -8.29 -5.89
C ASN A 72 -14.07 -7.20 -5.04
N LEU A 73 -14.62 -6.13 -5.63
CA LEU A 73 -15.41 -5.14 -4.92
C LEU A 73 -16.66 -5.76 -4.25
N MET A 74 -17.18 -6.88 -4.77
CA MET A 74 -18.28 -7.60 -4.11
C MET A 74 -17.86 -8.19 -2.76
N GLU A 75 -16.57 -8.49 -2.55
CA GLU A 75 -16.06 -9.02 -1.28
C GLU A 75 -16.09 -7.97 -0.15
N ILE A 76 -16.09 -6.69 -0.52
CA ILE A 76 -16.13 -5.56 0.43
C ILE A 76 -17.52 -4.93 0.58
N GLY A 77 -18.52 -5.42 -0.15
CA GLY A 77 -19.93 -5.07 0.06
C GLY A 77 -20.63 -4.36 -1.11
N PHE A 78 -19.96 -4.12 -2.25
CA PHE A 78 -20.64 -3.62 -3.45
C PHE A 78 -21.56 -4.71 -4.02
N SER A 79 -22.74 -4.32 -4.50
CA SER A 79 -23.64 -5.20 -5.23
C SER A 79 -23.10 -5.51 -6.62
N GLU A 80 -23.52 -6.64 -7.20
CA GLU A 80 -23.13 -7.02 -8.56
C GLU A 80 -23.48 -5.94 -9.61
N ASN A 81 -24.62 -5.26 -9.43
CA ASN A 81 -25.05 -4.19 -10.33
C ASN A 81 -24.14 -2.96 -10.21
N GLU A 82 -23.79 -2.54 -8.99
CA GLU A 82 -22.83 -1.44 -8.79
C GLU A 82 -21.48 -1.77 -9.41
N VAL A 83 -20.98 -2.99 -9.22
CA VAL A 83 -19.70 -3.42 -9.81
C VAL A 83 -19.75 -3.44 -11.33
N LYS A 84 -20.87 -3.85 -11.94
CA LYS A 84 -21.06 -3.77 -13.40
C LYS A 84 -21.03 -2.32 -13.88
N THR A 85 -21.71 -1.42 -13.18
CA THR A 85 -21.71 0.01 -13.52
C THR A 85 -20.30 0.59 -13.41
N ILE A 86 -19.61 0.37 -12.29
CA ILE A 86 -18.23 0.84 -12.06
C ILE A 86 -17.27 0.31 -13.14
N ALA A 87 -17.33 -0.98 -13.46
CA ALA A 87 -16.47 -1.56 -14.48
C ALA A 87 -16.72 -0.95 -15.86
N ALA A 88 -17.99 -0.79 -16.23
CA ALA A 88 -18.39 -0.28 -17.54
C ALA A 88 -18.02 1.21 -17.79
N GLU A 89 -17.61 1.96 -16.76
CA GLU A 89 -17.05 3.31 -16.92
C GLU A 89 -15.69 3.33 -17.61
N LYS A 90 -15.00 2.19 -17.67
CA LYS A 90 -13.71 2.03 -18.34
C LYS A 90 -13.84 1.13 -19.55
N GLU A 91 -12.97 1.38 -20.53
CA GLU A 91 -12.87 0.55 -21.72
C GLU A 91 -11.62 -0.35 -21.65
N VAL A 92 -11.74 -1.54 -22.21
CA VAL A 92 -10.65 -2.51 -22.36
C VAL A 92 -10.66 -3.09 -23.77
N PRO A 93 -9.51 -3.56 -24.28
CA PRO A 93 -9.46 -4.26 -25.56
C PRO A 93 -10.36 -5.50 -25.55
N ALA A 94 -11.19 -5.64 -26.57
CA ALA A 94 -11.98 -6.83 -26.83
C ALA A 94 -11.12 -7.96 -27.41
N GLU A 95 -11.73 -9.13 -27.61
CA GLU A 95 -11.09 -10.17 -28.43
C GLU A 95 -11.06 -9.70 -29.90
N PRO A 96 -10.04 -10.07 -30.69
CA PRO A 96 -10.02 -9.78 -32.11
C PRO A 96 -11.28 -10.32 -32.80
N ASN A 97 -11.93 -9.51 -33.65
CA ASN A 97 -13.06 -9.94 -34.46
C ASN A 97 -12.60 -10.88 -35.60
N ASP A 98 -13.54 -11.32 -36.45
CA ASP A 98 -13.26 -12.23 -37.58
C ASP A 98 -12.26 -11.66 -38.61
N GLU A 99 -12.05 -10.34 -38.60
CA GLU A 99 -11.09 -9.62 -39.45
C GLU A 99 -9.73 -9.41 -38.75
N GLY A 100 -9.61 -9.82 -37.47
CA GLY A 100 -8.41 -9.67 -36.65
C GLY A 100 -8.28 -8.29 -35.99
N GLU A 101 -9.31 -7.45 -36.04
CA GLU A 101 -9.31 -6.12 -35.45
C GLU A 101 -9.72 -6.17 -33.97
N VAL A 102 -9.01 -5.41 -33.12
CA VAL A 102 -9.27 -5.34 -31.69
C VAL A 102 -10.01 -4.04 -31.39
N GLU A 103 -11.32 -4.14 -31.18
CA GLU A 103 -12.16 -3.02 -30.76
C GLU A 103 -12.07 -2.81 -29.24
N LEU A 104 -12.52 -1.64 -28.77
CA LEU A 104 -12.71 -1.40 -27.35
C LEU A 104 -14.10 -1.84 -26.92
N ARG A 105 -14.18 -2.44 -25.73
CA ARG A 105 -15.45 -2.78 -25.07
C ARG A 105 -15.48 -2.20 -23.66
N PRO A 106 -16.67 -1.96 -23.08
CA PRO A 106 -16.80 -1.71 -21.65
C PRO A 106 -16.16 -2.83 -20.83
N ALA A 107 -15.50 -2.48 -19.74
CA ALA A 107 -14.94 -3.47 -18.84
C ALA A 107 -16.05 -4.24 -18.11
N LEU A 108 -15.77 -5.51 -17.82
CA LEU A 108 -16.65 -6.43 -17.12
C LEU A 108 -16.15 -6.62 -15.68
N PRO A 109 -16.98 -7.14 -14.77
CA PRO A 109 -16.54 -7.48 -13.42
C PRO A 109 -15.31 -8.41 -13.37
N ALA A 110 -15.11 -9.25 -14.38
CA ALA A 110 -13.95 -10.14 -14.46
C ALA A 110 -12.64 -9.42 -14.81
N ASP A 111 -12.71 -8.24 -15.43
CA ASP A 111 -11.55 -7.45 -15.79
C ASP A 111 -10.89 -6.83 -14.56
N LYS A 112 -9.59 -6.56 -14.69
CA LYS A 112 -8.80 -5.84 -13.70
C LYS A 112 -9.08 -4.35 -13.75
N PHE A 113 -8.81 -3.64 -12.66
CA PHE A 113 -8.79 -2.19 -12.68
C PHE A 113 -7.87 -1.70 -13.80
N VAL A 114 -8.42 -0.87 -14.68
CA VAL A 114 -7.71 -0.34 -15.85
C VAL A 114 -6.61 0.60 -15.36
N SER A 115 -5.40 0.40 -15.86
CA SER A 115 -4.27 1.25 -15.50
C SER A 115 -4.41 2.62 -16.18
N PRO A 116 -4.05 3.73 -15.51
CA PRO A 116 -4.18 5.07 -16.09
C PRO A 116 -3.21 5.36 -17.23
N PHE A 117 -2.17 4.55 -17.37
CA PHE A 117 -1.15 4.70 -18.40
C PHE A 117 -0.84 3.34 -19.03
N ASP A 118 -0.58 3.33 -20.34
CA ASP A 118 -0.26 2.11 -21.10
C ASP A 118 1.05 1.46 -20.64
N ASN A 119 2.01 2.27 -20.18
CA ASN A 119 3.32 1.83 -19.76
C ASN A 119 4.01 2.84 -18.83
N GLU A 120 5.13 2.43 -18.24
CA GLU A 120 5.91 3.26 -17.32
C GLU A 120 6.45 4.55 -17.97
N ASN A 121 6.85 4.52 -19.25
CA ASN A 121 7.36 5.72 -19.92
C ASN A 121 6.27 6.77 -20.10
N ALA A 122 5.05 6.36 -20.48
CA ALA A 122 3.89 7.23 -20.55
C ALA A 122 3.56 7.83 -19.18
N ALA A 123 3.57 7.01 -18.13
CA ALA A 123 3.35 7.46 -16.76
C ALA A 123 4.40 8.49 -16.30
N ARG A 124 5.69 8.24 -16.58
CA ARG A 124 6.77 9.19 -16.26
C ARG A 124 6.64 10.48 -17.05
N ALA A 125 6.32 10.40 -18.34
CA ALA A 125 6.12 11.57 -19.17
C ALA A 125 4.99 12.47 -18.64
N ALA A 126 3.89 11.87 -18.18
CA ALA A 126 2.75 12.60 -17.61
C ALA A 126 3.02 13.17 -16.20
N ASN A 127 4.01 12.65 -15.47
CA ASN A 127 4.27 12.98 -14.06
C ASN A 127 5.69 13.55 -13.82
N GLY A 128 6.20 14.36 -14.75
CA GLY A 128 7.47 15.08 -14.56
C GLY A 128 8.69 14.16 -14.37
N GLY A 129 8.67 12.97 -14.97
CA GLY A 129 9.72 11.95 -14.87
C GLY A 129 9.54 10.96 -13.73
N ALA A 130 8.64 11.22 -12.77
CA ALA A 130 8.34 10.30 -11.67
C ALA A 130 7.34 9.22 -12.12
N TYR A 131 7.50 7.99 -11.61
CA TYR A 131 6.56 6.90 -11.87
C TYR A 131 5.64 6.70 -10.66
N PRO A 132 4.32 6.94 -10.77
CA PRO A 132 3.36 6.60 -9.74
C PRO A 132 3.36 5.08 -9.52
N PRO A 133 3.69 4.58 -8.31
CA PRO A 133 3.68 3.14 -8.06
C PRO A 133 2.26 2.59 -8.11
N ASP A 134 2.12 1.34 -8.55
CA ASP A 134 0.87 0.60 -8.42
C ASP A 134 0.54 0.35 -6.95
N LEU A 135 -0.74 0.51 -6.61
CA LEU A 135 -1.21 0.51 -5.24
C LEU A 135 -1.71 -0.86 -4.76
N SER A 136 -1.68 -1.89 -5.61
CA SER A 136 -2.25 -3.21 -5.24
C SER A 136 -1.60 -3.80 -4.00
N LEU A 137 -0.30 -3.54 -3.78
CA LEU A 137 0.46 -4.07 -2.65
C LEU A 137 1.14 -2.96 -1.84
N ILE A 138 0.76 -1.69 -2.00
CA ILE A 138 1.56 -0.58 -1.47
C ILE A 138 1.66 -0.61 0.06
N VAL A 139 0.62 -1.10 0.75
CA VAL A 139 0.60 -1.29 2.20
C VAL A 139 1.62 -2.34 2.65
N LYS A 140 1.87 -3.38 1.86
CA LYS A 140 2.89 -4.40 2.18
C LYS A 140 4.28 -4.02 1.66
N ALA A 141 4.34 -3.14 0.66
CA ALA A 141 5.57 -2.71 0.02
C ALA A 141 6.26 -1.51 0.70
N ARG A 142 5.69 -0.99 1.79
CA ARG A 142 6.27 0.12 2.56
C ARG A 142 6.35 -0.23 4.05
N PRO A 143 7.48 0.07 4.72
CA PRO A 143 7.55 0.02 6.18
C PRO A 143 6.43 0.85 6.81
N GLY A 144 5.84 0.37 7.89
CA GLY A 144 4.68 1.01 8.55
C GLY A 144 3.32 0.75 7.87
N GLY A 145 3.30 0.28 6.63
CA GLY A 145 2.07 -0.10 5.93
C GLY A 145 0.99 0.97 5.95
N ALA A 146 -0.21 0.64 6.45
CA ALA A 146 -1.34 1.57 6.48
C ALA A 146 -1.06 2.83 7.32
N ASP A 147 -0.26 2.72 8.39
CA ASP A 147 0.18 3.88 9.18
C ASP A 147 0.98 4.85 8.32
N TYR A 148 1.92 4.33 7.52
CA TYR A 148 2.73 5.13 6.60
C TYR A 148 1.87 5.77 5.51
N LEU A 149 0.93 5.05 4.92
CA LEU A 149 0.05 5.61 3.88
C LEU A 149 -0.78 6.77 4.42
N HIS A 150 -1.44 6.57 5.56
CA HIS A 150 -2.26 7.60 6.17
C HIS A 150 -1.40 8.82 6.56
N ALA A 151 -0.26 8.60 7.22
CA ALA A 151 0.66 9.68 7.56
C ALA A 151 1.18 10.42 6.31
N LEU A 152 1.54 9.70 5.25
CA LEU A 152 1.96 10.29 3.97
C LEU A 152 0.87 11.20 3.40
N LEU A 153 -0.39 10.74 3.38
CA LEU A 153 -1.50 11.49 2.80
C LEU A 153 -1.89 12.73 3.63
N THR A 154 -1.71 12.71 4.95
CA THR A 154 -1.99 13.84 5.85
C THR A 154 -0.77 14.71 6.16
N GLY A 155 0.42 14.31 5.71
CA GLY A 155 1.70 14.90 6.06
C GLY A 155 2.23 15.98 5.10
N TYR A 156 1.44 16.39 4.11
CA TYR A 156 1.79 17.50 3.23
C TYR A 156 1.79 18.83 4.00
N LYS A 157 2.74 19.70 3.69
CA LYS A 157 2.81 21.08 4.22
C LYS A 157 2.86 22.07 3.05
N ASP A 158 2.14 23.18 3.20
CA ASP A 158 2.14 24.25 2.20
C ASP A 158 3.52 24.90 2.05
N GLU A 159 4.25 25.02 3.18
CA GLU A 159 5.60 25.56 3.22
C GLU A 159 6.58 24.57 3.86
N ALA A 160 7.77 24.47 3.27
CA ALA A 160 8.86 23.68 3.85
C ALA A 160 9.47 24.41 5.07
N PRO A 161 10.05 23.67 6.04
CA PRO A 161 10.74 24.28 7.18
C PRO A 161 11.85 25.24 6.76
N ALA A 162 12.15 26.21 7.62
CA ALA A 162 13.20 27.20 7.37
C ALA A 162 14.54 26.53 7.01
N GLY A 163 15.12 26.96 5.88
CA GLY A 163 16.39 26.41 5.37
C GLY A 163 16.24 25.19 4.44
N VAL A 164 15.02 24.73 4.19
CA VAL A 164 14.74 23.65 3.22
C VAL A 164 14.24 24.26 1.91
N THR A 165 14.98 24.01 0.82
CA THR A 165 14.55 24.40 -0.54
C THR A 165 13.94 23.19 -1.25
N VAL A 166 12.67 23.30 -1.63
CA VAL A 166 11.97 22.28 -2.41
C VAL A 166 12.28 22.49 -3.90
N PRO A 167 12.82 21.49 -4.62
CA PRO A 167 13.04 21.58 -6.06
C PRO A 167 11.75 21.84 -6.83
N GLU A 168 11.85 22.51 -7.98
CA GLU A 168 10.70 22.71 -8.86
C GLU A 168 10.09 21.36 -9.28
N GLY A 169 8.75 21.26 -9.21
CA GLY A 169 8.01 20.03 -9.50
C GLY A 169 7.98 19.01 -8.34
N MET A 170 8.55 19.33 -7.19
CA MET A 170 8.47 18.52 -5.97
C MET A 170 7.61 19.21 -4.90
N ASN A 171 7.16 18.45 -3.92
CA ASN A 171 6.36 18.91 -2.79
C ASN A 171 7.02 18.46 -1.49
N TYR A 172 6.84 19.25 -0.43
CA TYR A 172 7.33 18.88 0.89
C TYR A 172 6.33 17.95 1.61
N ASN A 173 6.83 16.84 2.13
CA ASN A 173 6.07 15.91 2.94
C ASN A 173 6.88 15.41 4.13
N GLU A 174 6.32 15.46 5.34
CA GLU A 174 7.04 15.12 6.58
C GLU A 174 7.46 13.65 6.67
N TYR A 175 6.70 12.74 6.05
CA TYR A 175 6.87 11.29 6.20
C TYR A 175 7.57 10.65 4.99
N PHE A 176 7.53 11.29 3.82
CA PHE A 176 8.25 10.77 2.65
C PHE A 176 9.76 10.77 2.90
N ALA A 177 10.45 9.72 2.47
CA ALA A 177 11.90 9.63 2.61
C ALA A 177 12.59 10.76 1.82
N GLY A 178 13.44 11.53 2.49
CA GLY A 178 14.06 12.75 1.94
C GLY A 178 13.15 13.97 1.91
N ASN A 179 11.91 13.86 2.42
CA ASN A 179 10.88 14.90 2.50
C ASN A 179 10.45 15.57 1.19
N MET A 180 10.97 15.13 0.05
CA MET A 180 10.66 15.67 -1.28
C MET A 180 9.93 14.63 -2.11
N ILE A 181 8.66 14.89 -2.42
CA ILE A 181 7.81 13.96 -3.18
C ILE A 181 7.26 14.62 -4.44
N ALA A 182 7.32 13.91 -5.58
CA ALA A 182 6.79 14.42 -6.86
C ALA A 182 5.26 14.47 -6.92
N MET A 183 4.58 13.71 -6.06
CA MET A 183 3.13 13.69 -5.95
C MET A 183 2.66 14.95 -5.21
N ALA A 184 1.80 15.75 -5.83
CA ALA A 184 1.07 16.84 -5.15
C ALA A 184 0.15 16.28 -4.07
N ALA A 185 -0.28 17.10 -3.11
CA ALA A 185 -1.25 16.68 -2.11
C ALA A 185 -2.53 16.17 -2.80
N PRO A 186 -2.83 14.85 -2.74
CA PRO A 186 -3.88 14.27 -3.59
C PRO A 186 -5.28 14.45 -3.00
N LEU A 187 -5.38 14.79 -1.71
CA LEU A 187 -6.64 14.94 -0.99
C LEU A 187 -6.84 16.39 -0.59
N SER A 188 -8.05 16.89 -0.83
CA SER A 188 -8.54 18.18 -0.34
C SER A 188 -9.88 17.97 0.38
N GLU A 189 -10.26 18.89 1.27
CA GLU A 189 -11.57 18.82 1.93
C GLU A 189 -12.70 18.67 0.90
N GLU A 190 -13.63 17.76 1.16
CA GLU A 190 -14.81 17.47 0.33
C GLU A 190 -14.50 17.06 -1.13
N ALA A 191 -13.31 16.47 -1.38
CA ALA A 191 -12.94 15.98 -2.72
C ALA A 191 -13.82 14.84 -3.25
N VAL A 192 -14.53 14.13 -2.37
CA VAL A 192 -15.47 13.06 -2.71
C VAL A 192 -16.76 13.20 -1.91
N GLU A 193 -17.86 12.68 -2.43
CA GLU A 193 -19.13 12.58 -1.71
C GLU A 193 -19.37 11.13 -1.27
N TYR A 194 -19.51 10.92 0.04
CA TYR A 194 -19.81 9.59 0.59
C TYR A 194 -21.32 9.32 0.62
N ALA A 195 -21.71 8.14 0.14
CA ALA A 195 -23.11 7.72 0.08
C ALA A 195 -23.79 7.60 1.46
N ASP A 196 -23.01 7.41 2.53
CA ASP A 196 -23.51 7.32 3.90
C ASP A 196 -23.59 8.68 4.63
N GLY A 197 -23.25 9.78 3.95
CA GLY A 197 -23.25 11.13 4.50
C GLY A 197 -22.10 11.44 5.44
N THR A 198 -21.09 10.57 5.53
CA THR A 198 -19.85 10.87 6.27
C THR A 198 -19.16 12.09 5.65
N LYS A 199 -18.58 12.96 6.49
CA LYS A 199 -17.84 14.13 6.00
C LYS A 199 -16.50 13.69 5.41
N ALA A 200 -16.26 14.05 4.14
CA ALA A 200 -15.03 13.75 3.44
C ALA A 200 -13.90 14.75 3.78
N THR A 201 -13.43 14.72 5.02
CA THR A 201 -12.22 15.46 5.41
C THR A 201 -10.96 14.75 4.90
N VAL A 202 -9.82 15.46 4.80
CA VAL A 202 -8.55 14.82 4.41
C VAL A 202 -8.19 13.67 5.36
N GLU A 203 -8.39 13.85 6.66
CA GLU A 203 -8.19 12.81 7.67
C GLU A 203 -9.08 11.58 7.39
N GLN A 204 -10.38 11.79 7.14
CA GLN A 204 -11.31 10.70 6.91
C GLN A 204 -11.01 9.94 5.61
N MET A 205 -10.77 10.66 4.51
CA MET A 205 -10.44 10.05 3.21
C MET A 205 -9.14 9.26 3.27
N SER A 206 -8.11 9.81 3.94
CA SER A 206 -6.83 9.13 4.08
C SER A 206 -6.94 7.85 4.92
N GLU A 207 -7.79 7.83 5.94
CA GLU A 207 -8.09 6.63 6.72
C GLU A 207 -8.80 5.58 5.86
N ASP A 208 -9.88 5.97 5.18
CA ASP A 208 -10.69 5.05 4.39
C ASP A 208 -9.89 4.43 3.24
N VAL A 209 -9.15 5.24 2.48
CA VAL A 209 -8.33 4.74 1.37
C VAL A 209 -7.18 3.87 1.88
N SER A 210 -6.63 4.15 3.06
CA SER A 210 -5.62 3.28 3.68
C SER A 210 -6.21 1.93 4.09
N VAL A 211 -7.44 1.90 4.60
CA VAL A 211 -8.18 0.66 4.88
C VAL A 211 -8.46 -0.12 3.60
N PHE A 212 -8.91 0.55 2.54
CA PHE A 212 -9.13 -0.08 1.23
C PHE A 212 -7.84 -0.65 0.63
N LEU A 213 -6.74 0.08 0.67
CA LEU A 213 -5.45 -0.40 0.16
C LEU A 213 -4.83 -1.50 1.03
N ALA A 214 -5.16 -1.53 2.33
CA ALA A 214 -4.79 -2.64 3.21
C ALA A 214 -5.54 -3.92 2.83
N TRP A 215 -6.84 -3.81 2.52
CA TRP A 215 -7.61 -4.93 1.97
C TRP A 215 -7.11 -5.34 0.59
N ALA A 216 -6.84 -4.40 -0.32
CA ALA A 216 -6.34 -4.72 -1.66
C ALA A 216 -5.02 -5.51 -1.60
N ALA A 217 -4.17 -5.21 -0.61
CA ALA A 217 -2.90 -5.90 -0.40
C ALA A 217 -3.01 -7.25 0.34
N GLU A 218 -4.10 -7.46 1.09
CA GLU A 218 -4.34 -8.68 1.89
C GLU A 218 -5.85 -8.98 2.01
N PRO A 219 -6.53 -9.34 0.90
CA PRO A 219 -7.96 -9.64 0.91
C PRO A 219 -8.29 -10.86 1.78
N GLU A 220 -7.31 -11.76 1.98
CA GLU A 220 -7.43 -12.96 2.80
C GLU A 220 -7.29 -12.71 4.31
N LEU A 221 -7.02 -11.48 4.78
CA LEU A 221 -6.67 -11.17 6.18
C LEU A 221 -7.64 -11.80 7.18
N GLU A 222 -8.95 -11.66 6.96
CA GLU A 222 -9.96 -12.14 7.89
C GLU A 222 -10.03 -13.67 7.93
N GLU A 223 -9.93 -14.32 6.76
CA GLU A 223 -9.86 -15.77 6.67
C GLU A 223 -8.57 -16.30 7.30
N ARG A 224 -7.43 -15.67 7.02
CA ARG A 224 -6.13 -15.99 7.59
C ARG A 224 -6.15 -15.93 9.11
N LYS A 225 -6.72 -14.86 9.70
CA LYS A 225 -6.86 -14.73 11.16
C LYS A 225 -7.80 -15.77 11.75
N ARG A 226 -8.99 -15.94 11.16
CA ARG A 226 -9.99 -16.94 11.59
C ARG A 226 -9.42 -18.35 11.56
N MET A 227 -8.70 -18.70 10.49
CA MET A 227 -8.03 -20.00 10.37
C MET A 227 -6.87 -20.11 11.35
N GLY A 228 -6.05 -19.06 11.49
CA GLY A 228 -4.93 -19.02 12.43
C GLY A 228 -5.35 -19.31 13.88
N ILE A 229 -6.46 -18.74 14.34
CA ILE A 229 -7.00 -19.01 15.68
C ILE A 229 -7.36 -20.50 15.83
N LYS A 230 -8.04 -21.09 14.85
CA LYS A 230 -8.40 -22.52 14.86
C LYS A 230 -7.15 -23.40 14.89
N VAL A 231 -6.15 -23.08 14.08
CA VAL A 231 -4.88 -23.82 14.00
C VAL A 231 -4.11 -23.72 15.32
N ILE A 232 -4.01 -22.54 15.92
CA ILE A 232 -3.33 -22.36 17.22
C ILE A 232 -4.01 -23.17 18.31
N LEU A 233 -5.34 -23.11 18.41
CA LEU A 233 -6.10 -23.90 19.39
C LEU A 233 -5.88 -25.41 19.18
N PHE A 234 -5.92 -25.88 17.94
CA PHE A 234 -5.63 -27.27 17.61
C PHE A 234 -4.21 -27.67 18.02
N LEU A 235 -3.20 -26.85 17.70
CA LEU A 235 -1.82 -27.12 18.06
C LEU A 235 -1.61 -27.15 19.56
N LEU A 236 -2.24 -26.25 20.33
CA LEU A 236 -2.15 -26.26 21.80
C LEU A 236 -2.70 -27.57 22.39
N ILE A 237 -3.85 -28.04 21.89
CA ILE A 237 -4.44 -29.32 22.31
C ILE A 237 -3.51 -30.48 21.93
N LEU A 238 -3.04 -30.51 20.69
CA LEU A 238 -2.15 -31.56 20.19
C LEU A 238 -0.84 -31.60 20.98
N THR A 239 -0.23 -30.45 21.25
CA THR A 239 0.97 -30.34 22.08
C THR A 239 0.71 -30.86 23.50
N GLY A 240 -0.44 -30.53 24.10
CA GLY A 240 -0.84 -31.07 25.40
C GLY A 240 -0.95 -32.61 25.41
N LEU A 241 -1.61 -33.18 24.40
CA LEU A 241 -1.74 -34.64 24.25
C LEU A 241 -0.39 -35.31 24.03
N LEU A 242 0.44 -34.78 23.13
CA LEU A 242 1.78 -35.29 22.87
C LEU A 242 2.68 -35.19 24.10
N TYR A 243 2.54 -34.12 24.89
CA TYR A 243 3.28 -33.98 26.15
C TYR A 243 2.87 -35.05 27.17
N VAL A 244 1.58 -35.33 27.31
CA VAL A 244 1.08 -36.42 28.18
C VAL A 244 1.61 -37.78 27.72
N VAL A 245 1.55 -38.06 26.42
CA VAL A 245 2.10 -39.29 25.84
C VAL A 245 3.61 -39.39 26.09
N LYS A 246 4.35 -38.30 25.89
CA LYS A 246 5.79 -38.22 26.18
C LYS A 246 6.07 -38.52 27.65
N ARG A 247 5.33 -37.90 28.58
CA ARG A 247 5.48 -38.14 30.02
C ARG A 247 5.23 -39.59 30.39
N ARG A 248 4.25 -40.24 29.74
CA ARG A 248 3.92 -41.66 29.99
C ARG A 248 4.99 -42.61 29.47
N ILE A 249 5.49 -42.41 28.25
CA ILE A 249 6.52 -43.28 27.64
C ILE A 249 7.85 -43.19 28.39
N TRP A 250 8.21 -41.99 28.85
CA TRP A 250 9.50 -41.74 29.49
C TRP A 250 9.48 -41.86 31.02
N ALA A 251 8.38 -42.31 31.62
CA ALA A 251 8.21 -42.42 33.07
C ALA A 251 9.17 -43.43 33.73
N ASP A 252 9.65 -44.42 32.98
CA ASP A 252 10.56 -45.45 33.51
C ASP A 252 12.05 -45.06 33.38
N VAL A 253 12.34 -43.95 32.69
CA VAL A 253 13.71 -43.47 32.41
C VAL A 253 14.06 -42.23 33.23
N HIS A 254 13.06 -41.48 33.71
CA HIS A 254 13.19 -40.26 34.52
C HIS A 254 12.20 -40.30 35.69
#